data_AF-A0A2M6GFX6-F1
#
_entry.id   AF-A0A2M6GFX6-F1
#
_cell.length_a   1.000
_cell.length_b   1.000
_cell.length_c   1.000
_cell.angle_alpha   90.00
_cell.angle_beta   90.00
_cell.angle_gamma   90.00
#
_symmetry.space_group_name_H-M   'P 1'
#
loop_
_entity.id
_entity.type
_entity.pdbx_description
1 polymer ?
#
loop_
_entity_poly.entity_id
_entity_poly.type
_entity_poly.pdbx_seq_one_letter_code
_entity_poly.pdbx_strand_id
1 'polypeptide(L)'
;MIKGDILPFGNFKWQVLDIKDGKTLIITEGIIELRWYHKEFIEITWADCEIRAYLNNEFYKVFNQDEKARIIPTVNSNYDNPWFKTKGGIDTTDRIFLLSLEEVCKHFGDSRENLKNKASQKWQIEDENNIKRQAKFEDNFHWW
;
A
#
# COMPACT_ATOMS: atom_id res chain seq x y z
N MET A 1 -7.70 16.51 12.15
CA MET A 1 -7.53 15.12 11.69
C MET A 1 -6.64 14.41 12.67
N ILE A 2 -7.01 13.20 13.04
CA ILE A 2 -6.23 12.26 13.84
C ILE A 2 -6.18 10.90 13.13
N LYS A 3 -5.29 10.00 13.57
CA LYS A 3 -5.24 8.63 13.07
C LYS A 3 -6.61 7.97 13.25
N GLY A 4 -7.10 7.33 12.19
CA GLY A 4 -8.41 6.67 12.16
C GLY A 4 -9.55 7.53 11.60
N ASP A 5 -9.38 8.85 11.46
CA ASP A 5 -10.39 9.69 10.80
C ASP A 5 -10.61 9.25 9.34
N ILE A 6 -11.86 9.34 8.90
CA ILE A 6 -12.24 9.15 7.49
C ILE A 6 -12.41 10.51 6.83
N LEU A 7 -11.79 10.72 5.68
CA LEU A 7 -11.92 11.95 4.90
C LEU A 7 -12.22 11.67 3.41
N PRO A 8 -13.06 12.50 2.78
CA PRO A 8 -13.23 12.48 1.34
C PRO A 8 -12.04 13.14 0.64
N PHE A 9 -11.50 12.50 -0.40
CA PHE A 9 -10.47 13.07 -1.26
C PHE A 9 -10.53 12.44 -2.65
N GLY A 10 -10.61 13.27 -3.69
CA GLY A 10 -11.06 12.79 -4.99
C GLY A 10 -12.50 12.27 -4.89
N ASN A 11 -12.76 11.16 -5.58
CA ASN A 11 -14.06 10.48 -5.56
C ASN A 11 -14.14 9.33 -4.51
N PHE A 12 -13.22 9.30 -3.55
CA PHE A 12 -13.07 8.17 -2.63
C PHE A 12 -13.03 8.61 -1.16
N LYS A 13 -13.28 7.65 -0.27
CA LYS A 13 -13.11 7.78 1.18
C LYS A 13 -11.78 7.16 1.59
N TRP A 14 -11.06 7.90 2.42
CA TRP A 14 -9.74 7.51 2.89
C TRP A 14 -9.64 7.56 4.40
N GLN A 15 -9.00 6.56 5.00
CA GLN A 15 -8.65 6.51 6.41
C GLN A 15 -7.26 7.11 6.64
N VAL A 16 -7.11 7.93 7.68
CA VAL A 16 -5.81 8.46 8.13
C VAL A 16 -5.01 7.38 8.85
N LEU A 17 -3.81 7.07 8.34
CA LEU A 17 -2.89 6.09 8.95
C LEU A 17 -1.79 6.71 9.81
N ASP A 18 -1.27 7.88 9.41
CA ASP A 18 -0.19 8.60 10.09
C ASP A 18 -0.23 10.10 9.76
N ILE A 19 0.24 10.93 10.67
CA ILE A 19 0.40 12.39 10.46
C ILE A 19 1.79 12.78 10.95
N LYS A 20 2.66 13.21 10.04
CA LYS A 20 4.06 13.57 10.32
C LYS A 20 4.51 14.70 9.43
N ASP A 21 5.23 15.67 10.00
CA ASP A 21 5.89 16.76 9.26
C ASP A 21 4.94 17.51 8.32
N GLY A 22 3.69 17.75 8.76
CA GLY A 22 2.66 18.41 7.95
C GLY A 22 2.07 17.55 6.83
N LYS A 23 2.48 16.29 6.70
CA LYS A 23 1.97 15.31 5.74
C LYS A 23 1.04 14.31 6.43
N THR A 24 0.05 13.83 5.69
CA THR A 24 -0.90 12.82 6.15
C THR A 24 -0.80 11.60 5.23
N LEU A 25 -0.45 10.44 5.79
CA LEU A 25 -0.56 9.17 5.08
C LEU A 25 -2.00 8.69 5.20
N ILE A 26 -2.64 8.44 4.05
CA ILE A 26 -4.03 8.00 3.97
C ILE A 26 -4.13 6.75 3.11
N ILE A 27 -5.12 5.90 3.39
CA ILE A 27 -5.40 4.68 2.64
C ILE A 27 -6.89 4.60 2.32
N THR A 28 -7.27 4.01 1.19
CA THR A 28 -8.67 3.86 0.83
C THR A 28 -9.40 2.98 1.86
N GLU A 29 -10.62 3.36 2.22
CA GLU A 29 -11.43 2.62 3.20
C GLU A 29 -11.73 1.18 2.73
N GLY A 30 -11.92 1.02 1.41
CA GLY A 30 -12.07 -0.27 0.75
C GLY A 30 -11.15 -0.37 -0.47
N ILE A 31 -11.14 -1.55 -1.08
CA ILE A 31 -10.42 -1.77 -2.34
C ILE A 31 -11.20 -1.07 -3.45
N ILE A 32 -10.54 -0.17 -4.16
CA ILE A 32 -11.12 0.53 -5.32
C ILE A 32 -11.21 -0.42 -6.52
N GLU A 33 -10.16 -1.19 -6.76
CA GLU A 33 -10.04 -2.07 -7.92
C GLU A 33 -9.07 -3.22 -7.63
N LEU A 34 -9.40 -4.43 -8.09
CA LEU A 34 -8.50 -5.57 -8.06
C LEU A 34 -7.63 -5.59 -9.32
N ARG A 35 -6.31 -5.52 -9.14
CA ARG A 35 -5.33 -5.57 -10.22
C ARG A 35 -4.17 -6.50 -9.86
N TRP A 36 -3.63 -7.15 -10.88
CA TRP A 36 -2.39 -7.89 -10.77
C TRP A 36 -1.22 -6.94 -10.53
N TYR A 37 -0.24 -7.40 -9.75
CA TYR A 37 1.02 -6.68 -9.58
C TYR A 37 1.71 -6.41 -10.92
N HIS A 38 1.78 -7.46 -11.73
CA HIS A 38 2.23 -7.44 -13.12
C HIS A 38 1.49 -8.55 -13.88
N LYS A 39 1.11 -8.31 -15.13
CA LYS A 39 0.36 -9.27 -15.94
C LYS A 39 1.11 -10.58 -16.20
N GLU A 40 2.43 -10.51 -16.36
CA GLU A 40 3.27 -11.67 -16.59
C GLU A 40 3.86 -12.21 -15.28
N PHE A 41 4.00 -13.53 -15.19
CA PHE A 41 4.61 -14.17 -14.03
C PHE A 41 6.14 -14.27 -14.21
N ILE A 42 6.79 -13.12 -14.11
CA ILE A 42 8.25 -12.96 -14.27
C ILE A 42 8.86 -12.26 -13.05
N GLU A 43 10.19 -12.34 -12.92
CA GLU A 43 10.91 -11.52 -11.94
C GLU A 43 10.80 -10.05 -12.34
N ILE A 44 10.20 -9.23 -11.47
CA ILE A 44 10.00 -7.80 -11.70
C ILE A 44 10.01 -7.04 -10.36
N THR A 45 10.46 -5.79 -10.40
CA THR A 45 10.56 -4.91 -9.22
C THR A 45 9.37 -3.96 -9.12
N TRP A 46 9.22 -3.27 -7.99
CA TRP A 46 8.18 -2.24 -7.86
C TRP A 46 8.36 -1.12 -8.90
N ALA A 47 9.61 -0.73 -9.19
CA ALA A 47 9.90 0.35 -10.14
C ALA A 47 9.33 0.09 -11.53
N ASP A 48 9.33 -1.18 -11.95
CA ASP A 48 8.99 -1.63 -13.30
C ASP A 48 7.59 -2.27 -13.39
N CYS A 49 6.92 -2.53 -12.27
CA CYS A 49 5.65 -3.25 -12.28
C CYS A 49 4.48 -2.43 -12.84
N GLU A 50 3.51 -3.13 -13.42
CA GLU A 50 2.36 -2.51 -14.08
C GLU A 50 1.43 -1.80 -13.11
N ILE A 51 1.28 -2.33 -11.87
CA ILE A 51 0.42 -1.68 -10.88
C ILE A 51 0.96 -0.31 -10.46
N ARG A 52 2.29 -0.14 -10.32
CA ARG A 52 2.90 1.17 -10.03
C ARG A 52 2.66 2.14 -11.18
N ALA A 53 2.85 1.67 -12.42
CA ALA A 53 2.60 2.46 -13.62
C ALA A 53 1.13 2.89 -13.72
N TYR A 54 0.19 2.00 -13.40
CA TYR A 54 -1.24 2.31 -13.33
C TYR A 54 -1.53 3.39 -12.27
N LEU A 55 -1.05 3.20 -11.04
CA LEU A 55 -1.30 4.10 -9.91
C LEU A 55 -0.81 5.53 -10.20
N ASN A 56 0.39 5.67 -10.75
CA ASN A 56 1.03 6.97 -10.98
C ASN A 56 0.67 7.62 -12.33
N ASN A 57 -0.08 6.92 -13.20
CA ASN A 57 -0.57 7.46 -14.46
C ASN A 57 -2.10 7.45 -14.50
N GLU A 58 -2.71 6.33 -14.87
CA GLU A 58 -4.16 6.23 -15.12
C GLU A 58 -4.99 6.56 -13.88
N PHE A 59 -4.66 5.96 -12.73
CA PHE A 59 -5.39 6.25 -11.49
C PHE A 59 -5.15 7.68 -11.00
N TYR A 60 -3.91 8.18 -11.10
CA TYR A 60 -3.60 9.57 -10.76
C TYR A 60 -4.38 10.59 -11.61
N LYS A 61 -4.78 10.24 -12.85
CA LYS A 61 -5.58 11.13 -13.71
C LYS A 61 -6.99 11.38 -13.16
N VAL A 62 -7.53 10.50 -12.31
CA VAL A 62 -8.87 10.63 -11.69
C VAL A 62 -8.98 11.89 -10.82
N PHE A 63 -7.87 12.35 -10.25
CA PHE A 63 -7.85 13.55 -9.41
C PHE A 63 -7.85 14.83 -10.25
N ASN A 64 -8.60 15.84 -9.81
CA ASN A 64 -8.58 17.16 -10.44
C ASN A 64 -7.28 17.93 -10.09
N GLN A 65 -7.09 19.13 -10.66
CA GLN A 65 -5.85 19.89 -10.50
C GLN A 65 -5.58 20.31 -9.03
N ASP A 66 -6.62 20.72 -8.31
CA ASP A 66 -6.50 21.15 -6.90
C ASP A 66 -6.19 19.97 -5.98
N GLU A 67 -6.77 18.80 -6.26
CA GLU A 67 -6.47 17.56 -5.56
C GLU A 67 -5.04 17.11 -5.85
N LYS A 68 -4.62 17.12 -7.12
CA LYS A 68 -3.26 16.79 -7.53
C LYS A 68 -2.21 17.67 -6.85
N ALA A 69 -2.51 18.96 -6.63
CA ALA A 69 -1.64 19.88 -5.90
C ALA A 69 -1.45 19.51 -4.42
N ARG A 70 -2.37 18.72 -3.84
CA ARG A 70 -2.30 18.21 -2.46
C ARG A 70 -1.67 16.83 -2.35
N ILE A 71 -1.41 16.14 -3.47
CA ILE A 71 -0.74 14.83 -3.48
C ILE A 71 0.78 15.05 -3.50
N ILE A 72 1.42 14.69 -2.40
CA ILE A 72 2.84 14.93 -2.17
C ILE A 72 3.66 13.74 -2.71
N PRO A 73 4.60 13.97 -3.65
CA PRO A 73 5.55 12.94 -4.06
C PRO A 73 6.36 12.44 -2.86
N THR A 74 6.43 11.12 -2.70
CA THR A 74 7.09 10.44 -1.59
C THR A 74 8.13 9.47 -2.12
N VAL A 75 9.32 9.47 -1.51
CA VAL A 75 10.34 8.46 -1.80
C VAL A 75 10.00 7.19 -1.05
N ASN A 76 9.83 6.09 -1.79
CA ASN A 76 9.59 4.75 -1.27
C ASN A 76 10.85 3.92 -1.43
N SER A 77 11.29 3.33 -0.31
CA SER A 77 12.40 2.39 -0.30
C SER A 77 11.88 0.98 -0.53
N ASN A 78 12.37 0.35 -1.61
CA ASN A 78 11.89 -0.94 -2.08
C ASN A 78 12.85 -2.05 -1.65
N TYR A 79 12.77 -2.42 -0.38
CA TYR A 79 13.62 -3.47 0.18
C TYR A 79 13.31 -4.86 -0.40
N ASP A 80 14.33 -5.71 -0.45
CA ASP A 80 14.18 -7.11 -0.85
C ASP A 80 13.14 -7.82 0.01
N ASN A 81 12.39 -8.74 -0.59
CA ASN A 81 11.41 -9.51 0.13
C ASN A 81 12.10 -10.43 1.15
N PRO A 82 11.77 -10.33 2.44
CA PRO A 82 12.48 -11.07 3.50
C PRO A 82 12.26 -12.59 3.45
N TRP A 83 11.24 -13.06 2.72
CA TRP A 83 10.80 -14.46 2.69
C TRP A 83 11.15 -15.18 1.40
N PHE A 84 11.04 -14.47 0.27
CA PHE A 84 11.11 -15.07 -1.06
C PHE A 84 12.41 -14.74 -1.81
N LYS A 85 13.34 -14.01 -1.18
CA LYS A 85 14.62 -13.60 -1.78
C LYS A 85 14.46 -12.84 -3.11
N THR A 86 13.28 -12.28 -3.37
CA THR A 86 13.01 -11.46 -4.56
C THR A 86 13.53 -10.06 -4.34
N LYS A 87 14.08 -9.46 -5.40
CA LYS A 87 14.62 -8.10 -5.34
C LYS A 87 13.51 -7.06 -5.24
N GLY A 88 13.66 -6.13 -4.29
CA GLY A 88 12.73 -5.00 -4.18
C GLY A 88 12.99 -3.93 -5.24
N GLY A 89 14.26 -3.78 -5.65
CA GLY A 89 14.68 -2.88 -6.72
C GLY A 89 15.22 -1.55 -6.20
N ILE A 90 15.20 -0.53 -7.07
CA ILE A 90 15.63 0.82 -6.72
C ILE A 90 14.56 1.56 -5.93
N ASP A 91 14.96 2.59 -5.18
CA ASP A 91 14.02 3.54 -4.59
C ASP A 91 13.24 4.28 -5.68
N THR A 92 11.96 4.56 -5.41
CA THR A 92 11.05 5.25 -6.33
C THR A 92 10.47 6.50 -5.71
N THR A 93 10.17 7.50 -6.53
CA THR A 93 9.36 8.66 -6.08
C THR A 93 7.96 8.50 -6.64
N ASP A 94 6.99 8.25 -5.75
CA ASP A 94 5.60 7.95 -6.12
C ASP A 94 4.64 8.97 -5.53
N ARG A 95 3.53 9.21 -6.24
CA ARG A 95 2.41 10.03 -5.78
C ARG A 95 1.31 9.18 -5.17
N ILE A 96 1.09 8.00 -5.75
CA ILE A 96 0.14 7.00 -5.28
C ILE A 96 0.89 5.68 -5.26
N PHE A 97 0.84 4.98 -4.14
CA PHE A 97 1.60 3.77 -3.91
C PHE A 97 0.84 2.81 -2.99
N LEU A 98 1.31 1.57 -2.96
CA LEU A 98 0.87 0.55 -2.02
C LEU A 98 1.78 0.57 -0.79
N LEU A 99 1.23 0.31 0.38
CA LEU A 99 2.03 0.15 1.59
C LEU A 99 3.03 -0.99 1.40
N SER A 100 4.26 -0.77 1.84
CA SER A 100 5.22 -1.85 2.03
C SER A 100 4.74 -2.83 3.11
N LEU A 101 5.29 -4.03 3.09
CA LEU A 101 4.99 -5.06 4.08
C LEU A 101 5.32 -4.59 5.53
N GLU A 102 6.38 -3.80 5.70
CA GLU A 102 6.72 -3.19 6.99
C GLU A 102 5.68 -2.15 7.43
N GLU A 103 5.19 -1.32 6.50
CA GLU A 103 4.15 -0.34 6.78
C GLU A 103 2.82 -1.00 7.14
N VAL A 104 2.43 -2.09 6.45
CA VAL A 104 1.25 -2.87 6.83
C VAL A 104 1.37 -3.36 8.27
N CYS A 105 2.53 -3.88 8.67
CA CYS A 105 2.77 -4.27 10.06
C CYS A 105 2.68 -3.08 11.02
N LYS A 106 3.34 -1.98 10.69
CA LYS A 106 3.37 -0.81 11.57
C LYS A 106 1.98 -0.18 11.76
N HIS A 107 1.17 -0.12 10.71
CA HIS A 107 -0.10 0.62 10.72
C HIS A 107 -1.29 -0.25 11.15
N PHE A 108 -1.28 -1.55 10.87
CA PHE A 108 -2.39 -2.48 11.15
C PHE A 108 -2.08 -3.51 12.25
N GLY A 109 -1.21 -3.16 13.20
CA GLY A 109 -0.85 -4.00 14.32
C GLY A 109 0.56 -4.57 14.15
N ASP A 110 1.44 -4.18 15.07
CA ASP A 110 2.89 -4.31 14.92
C ASP A 110 3.34 -5.77 14.96
N SER A 111 3.65 -6.29 13.77
CA SER A 111 4.20 -7.63 13.56
C SER A 111 5.54 -7.60 12.84
N ARG A 112 6.31 -6.52 12.99
CA ARG A 112 7.63 -6.39 12.35
C ARG A 112 8.61 -7.48 12.79
N GLU A 113 8.47 -8.02 14.00
CA GLU A 113 9.24 -9.18 14.44
C GLU A 113 8.86 -10.46 13.68
N ASN A 114 7.56 -10.67 13.42
CA ASN A 114 7.06 -11.83 12.66
C ASN A 114 7.54 -11.79 11.20
N LEU A 115 7.82 -10.60 10.66
CA LEU A 115 8.40 -10.47 9.31
C LEU A 115 9.79 -11.05 9.18
N LYS A 116 10.59 -11.08 10.26
CA LYS A 116 11.97 -11.56 10.22
C LYS A 116 12.06 -13.06 9.98
N ASN A 117 11.01 -13.83 10.28
CA ASN A 117 11.00 -15.28 10.13
C ASN A 117 9.70 -15.78 9.50
N LYS A 118 9.80 -16.27 8.26
CA LYS A 118 8.68 -16.87 7.52
C LYS A 118 8.05 -18.05 8.27
N ALA A 119 8.85 -18.89 8.94
CA ALA A 119 8.38 -20.12 9.57
C ALA A 119 7.43 -20.93 8.66
N SER A 120 6.26 -21.35 9.16
CA SER A 120 5.23 -22.09 8.43
C SER A 120 4.29 -21.22 7.58
N GLN A 121 4.45 -19.90 7.60
CA GLN A 121 3.58 -18.96 6.90
C GLN A 121 3.75 -19.13 5.40
N LYS A 122 2.67 -19.03 4.62
CA LYS A 122 2.72 -19.28 3.16
C LYS A 122 3.06 -18.04 2.37
N TRP A 123 2.16 -17.05 2.40
CA TRP A 123 2.17 -15.88 1.51
C TRP A 123 2.05 -14.54 2.26
N GLN A 124 1.46 -14.56 3.45
CA GLN A 124 1.20 -13.38 4.27
C GLN A 124 1.57 -13.65 5.72
N ILE A 125 1.64 -12.59 6.53
CA ILE A 125 1.82 -12.76 7.96
C ILE A 125 0.53 -13.27 8.56
N GLU A 126 0.60 -14.36 9.32
CA GLU A 126 -0.56 -14.94 9.99
C GLU A 126 -0.45 -14.77 11.50
N ASP A 127 -1.18 -13.78 12.03
CA ASP A 127 -1.21 -13.46 13.46
C ASP A 127 -2.56 -12.83 13.87
N GLU A 128 -2.68 -12.43 15.14
CA GLU A 128 -3.89 -11.82 15.70
C GLU A 128 -4.30 -10.50 15.03
N ASN A 129 -3.40 -9.87 14.26
CA ASN A 129 -3.67 -8.61 13.56
C ASN A 129 -4.28 -8.83 12.17
N ASN A 130 -4.47 -10.07 11.72
CA ASN A 130 -5.06 -10.38 10.41
C ASN A 130 -6.40 -9.68 10.15
N ILE A 131 -7.27 -9.57 11.16
CA ILE A 131 -8.57 -8.90 11.00
C ILE A 131 -8.43 -7.40 10.71
N LYS A 132 -7.31 -6.78 11.11
CA LYS A 132 -7.01 -5.36 10.86
C LYS A 132 -6.38 -5.14 9.50
N ARG A 133 -5.84 -6.20 8.87
CA ARG A 133 -5.19 -6.18 7.55
C ARG A 133 -6.16 -6.61 6.44
N GLN A 134 -7.45 -6.41 6.65
CA GLN A 134 -8.47 -6.73 5.66
C GLN A 134 -9.14 -5.46 5.16
N ALA A 135 -9.36 -5.41 3.85
CA ALA A 135 -10.15 -4.38 3.18
C ALA A 135 -11.29 -5.04 2.40
N LYS A 136 -12.44 -4.35 2.32
CA LYS A 136 -13.61 -4.85 1.59
C LYS A 136 -13.46 -4.57 0.10
N PHE A 137 -13.74 -5.54 -0.75
CA PHE A 137 -14.04 -5.36 -2.17
C PHE A 137 -15.42 -5.96 -2.42
N GLU A 138 -16.36 -5.13 -2.87
CA GLU A 138 -17.78 -5.51 -2.95
C GLU A 138 -18.30 -6.04 -1.60
N ASP A 139 -18.60 -7.34 -1.51
CA ASP A 139 -19.07 -8.02 -0.29
C ASP A 139 -18.04 -8.94 0.36
N ASN A 140 -16.82 -9.00 -0.17
CA ASN A 140 -15.76 -9.88 0.32
C ASN A 140 -14.64 -9.10 1.03
N PHE A 141 -14.08 -9.72 2.07
CA PHE A 141 -12.87 -9.23 2.72
C PHE A 141 -11.64 -9.84 2.05
N HIS A 142 -10.68 -8.99 1.72
CA HIS A 142 -9.39 -9.39 1.16
C HIS A 142 -8.28 -8.98 2.11
N TRP A 143 -7.30 -9.87 2.31
CA TRP A 143 -6.07 -9.52 3.01
C TRP A 143 -5.27 -8.52 2.16
N TRP A 144 -4.59 -7.59 2.83
CA TRP A 144 -3.88 -6.48 2.22
C TRP A 144 -2.71 -6.91 1.34
#